data_AF-A0A534XDG2-F1
#
_entry.id   AF-A0A534XDG2-F1
#
_cell.length_a   1.000
_cell.length_b   1.000
_cell.length_c   1.000
_cell.angle_alpha   90.00
_cell.angle_beta   90.00
_cell.angle_gamma   90.00
#
_symmetry.space_group_name_H-M   'P 1'
#
loop_
_entity.id
_entity.type
_entity.pdbx_description
1 polymer ?
#
loop_
_entity_poly.entity_id
_entity_poly.type
_entity_poly.pdbx_seq_one_letter_code
_entity_poly.pdbx_strand_id
1 'polypeptide(L)'
;MPPFVASAVDPRLYELLAEAGFGDALFNPRQHRSCELVEHYALQLAIDVVTRLELVPLLAEPRSVEEILAARGFVPRFAPALRWLLERLALAGVVEREADGRYRLATPLPSPDLEALRAEGLAADASYAPAFALLDEAAALYPRAARGETDGESALLRRLPLWVAYFSNQSGYYALNNRVTASAAAARAAGGPVLEVGAGLGSATEALLDALDERGTLGTLSAYLVTEPVALFRRRTERTLRAVRPGVPLAFAALDLNQPWAAQGVPPGSVRLVWGVNVFHLARDLDAVLAEARAALVPGGWLVIGEALRPRRGEPVGAELPFQLLATFTDVILDPATRATPGFLTAEEWLGALARAGFAALEVVPDAVRLRAYYAGLWAAAVCGRRPAEPRA
;
A
#
# COMPACT_ATOMS: atom_id res chain seq x y z
N MET A 1 -20.37 -20.49 -9.58
CA MET A 1 -19.45 -19.36 -9.29
C MET A 1 -20.26 -18.10 -9.44
N PRO A 2 -20.41 -17.23 -8.41
CA PRO A 2 -20.83 -15.87 -8.71
C PRO A 2 -19.78 -15.32 -9.69
N PRO A 3 -20.17 -14.90 -10.91
CA PRO A 3 -19.20 -14.41 -11.87
C PRO A 3 -18.41 -13.28 -11.23
N PHE A 4 -17.10 -13.23 -11.47
CA PHE A 4 -16.36 -12.02 -11.14
C PHE A 4 -16.94 -10.89 -11.96
N VAL A 5 -17.67 -10.02 -11.27
CA VAL A 5 -18.13 -8.77 -11.83
C VAL A 5 -16.98 -7.81 -11.59
N ALA A 6 -16.14 -7.64 -12.61
CA ALA A 6 -15.17 -6.55 -12.62
C ALA A 6 -15.91 -5.27 -12.24
N SER A 7 -15.28 -4.46 -11.39
CA SER A 7 -15.84 -3.18 -11.03
C SER A 7 -16.18 -2.41 -12.31
N ALA A 8 -17.42 -1.96 -12.44
CA ALA A 8 -17.82 -1.18 -13.60
C ALA A 8 -16.96 0.09 -13.66
N VAL A 9 -16.40 0.35 -14.84
CA VAL A 9 -15.59 1.54 -15.10
C VAL A 9 -16.34 2.40 -16.08
N ASP A 10 -16.64 3.62 -15.67
CA ASP A 10 -17.14 4.63 -16.60
C ASP A 10 -15.96 5.15 -17.45
N PRO A 11 -16.02 5.08 -18.80
CA PRO A 11 -14.93 5.53 -19.66
C PRO A 11 -14.50 6.99 -19.44
N ARG A 12 -15.39 7.85 -18.93
CA ARG A 12 -15.07 9.25 -18.55
C ARG A 12 -13.99 9.34 -17.49
N LEU A 13 -13.73 8.24 -16.76
CA LEU A 13 -12.65 8.15 -15.80
C LEU A 13 -11.29 8.51 -16.42
N TYR A 14 -10.99 8.02 -17.62
CA TYR A 14 -9.70 8.23 -18.27
C TYR A 14 -9.54 9.68 -18.74
N GLU A 15 -10.62 10.33 -19.16
CA GLU A 15 -10.63 11.76 -19.49
C GLU A 15 -10.30 12.61 -18.25
N LEU A 16 -10.94 12.32 -17.12
CA LEU A 16 -10.69 13.03 -15.85
C LEU A 16 -9.25 12.81 -15.33
N LEU A 17 -8.70 11.61 -15.52
CA LEU A 17 -7.32 11.31 -15.16
C LEU A 17 -6.32 12.07 -16.05
N ALA A 18 -6.59 12.15 -17.36
CA ALA A 18 -5.79 12.94 -18.29
C ALA A 18 -5.83 14.43 -17.94
N GLU A 19 -7.00 14.98 -17.59
CA GLU A 19 -7.14 16.36 -17.10
C GLU A 19 -6.33 16.60 -15.80
N ALA A 20 -6.23 15.59 -14.94
CA ALA A 20 -5.40 15.62 -13.74
C ALA A 20 -3.89 15.44 -14.01
N GLY A 21 -3.48 15.34 -15.28
CA GLY A 21 -2.09 15.19 -15.69
C GLY A 21 -1.59 13.74 -15.72
N PHE A 22 -2.48 12.76 -15.66
CA PHE A 22 -2.16 11.34 -15.76
C PHE A 22 -2.70 10.76 -17.07
N GLY A 23 -1.85 10.76 -18.10
CA GLY A 23 -2.24 10.26 -19.43
C GLY A 23 -2.32 8.73 -19.54
N ASP A 24 -2.69 8.28 -20.74
CA ASP A 24 -2.94 6.87 -21.09
C ASP A 24 -1.75 5.93 -20.86
N ALA A 25 -0.53 6.48 -20.74
CA ALA A 25 0.65 5.70 -20.39
C ALA A 25 0.58 5.11 -18.96
N LEU A 26 -0.20 5.74 -18.07
CA LEU A 26 -0.35 5.33 -16.67
C LEU A 26 -1.73 4.71 -16.40
N PHE A 27 -2.80 5.38 -16.79
CA PHE A 27 -4.16 4.89 -16.57
C PHE A 27 -4.86 4.65 -17.90
N ASN A 28 -5.22 3.39 -18.16
CA ASN A 28 -5.89 2.97 -19.37
C ASN A 28 -6.70 1.68 -19.14
N PRO A 29 -7.60 1.28 -20.06
CA PRO A 29 -8.42 0.08 -19.90
C PRO A 29 -7.63 -1.22 -19.67
N ARG A 30 -6.45 -1.36 -20.29
CA ARG A 30 -5.59 -2.54 -20.13
C ARG A 30 -5.05 -2.61 -18.70
N GLN A 31 -4.47 -1.52 -18.21
CA GLN A 31 -3.95 -1.40 -16.84
C GLN A 31 -5.06 -1.68 -15.82
N HIS A 32 -6.23 -1.06 -16.01
CA HIS A 32 -7.38 -1.29 -15.15
C HIS A 32 -7.77 -2.78 -15.10
N ARG A 33 -7.93 -3.40 -16.28
CA ARG A 33 -8.29 -4.82 -16.39
C ARG A 33 -7.28 -5.71 -15.66
N SER A 34 -5.99 -5.41 -15.79
CA SER A 34 -4.93 -6.16 -15.11
C SER A 34 -5.00 -6.03 -13.59
N CYS A 35 -5.30 -4.85 -13.04
CA CYS A 35 -5.53 -4.67 -11.60
C CYS A 35 -6.76 -5.45 -11.10
N GLU A 36 -7.87 -5.41 -11.83
CA GLU A 36 -9.08 -6.18 -11.49
C GLU A 36 -8.84 -7.69 -11.55
N LEU A 37 -8.01 -8.17 -12.48
CA LEU A 37 -7.60 -9.58 -12.53
C LEU A 37 -6.78 -10.00 -11.31
N VAL A 38 -5.87 -9.14 -10.83
CA VAL A 38 -5.12 -9.39 -9.59
C VAL A 38 -6.05 -9.39 -8.37
N GLU A 39 -7.01 -8.46 -8.30
CA GLU A 39 -7.99 -8.41 -7.21
C GLU A 39 -8.88 -9.66 -7.19
N HIS A 40 -9.34 -10.11 -8.37
CA HIS A 40 -10.09 -11.37 -8.48
C HIS A 40 -9.25 -12.57 -8.07
N TYR A 41 -7.98 -12.61 -8.51
CA TYR A 41 -7.05 -13.66 -8.16
C TYR A 41 -6.86 -13.75 -6.65
N ALA A 42 -6.67 -12.61 -5.97
CA ALA A 42 -6.54 -12.54 -4.53
C ALA A 42 -7.79 -13.06 -3.80
N LEU A 43 -9.00 -12.76 -4.28
CA LEU A 43 -10.25 -13.31 -3.73
C LEU A 43 -10.32 -14.83 -3.89
N GLN A 44 -10.03 -15.35 -5.08
CA GLN A 44 -10.03 -16.79 -5.32
C GLN A 44 -8.97 -17.52 -4.48
N LEU A 45 -7.83 -16.88 -4.29
CA LEU A 45 -6.77 -17.38 -3.44
C LEU A 45 -7.17 -17.36 -1.96
N ALA A 46 -7.92 -16.36 -1.50
CA ALA A 46 -8.48 -16.35 -0.15
C ALA A 46 -9.45 -17.52 0.08
N ILE A 47 -10.28 -17.87 -0.91
CA ILE A 47 -11.19 -19.04 -0.86
C ILE A 47 -10.40 -20.35 -0.78
N ASP A 48 -9.36 -20.49 -1.60
CA ASP A 48 -8.44 -21.62 -1.56
C ASP A 48 -7.72 -21.72 -0.20
N VAL A 49 -7.24 -20.60 0.36
CA VAL A 49 -6.61 -20.56 1.69
C VAL A 49 -7.59 -21.00 2.79
N VAL A 50 -8.84 -20.54 2.78
CA VAL A 50 -9.88 -20.98 3.73
C VAL A 50 -10.10 -22.50 3.65
N THR A 51 -10.02 -23.07 2.44
CA THR A 51 -10.07 -24.53 2.23
C THR A 51 -8.84 -25.22 2.82
N ARG A 52 -7.62 -24.72 2.54
CA ARG A 52 -6.35 -25.27 3.06
C ARG A 52 -6.20 -25.16 4.58
N LEU A 53 -6.86 -24.20 5.20
CA LEU A 53 -6.95 -24.04 6.65
C LEU A 53 -7.99 -24.99 7.29
N GLU A 54 -8.75 -25.72 6.47
CA GLU A 54 -9.83 -26.64 6.84
C GLU A 54 -10.93 -25.95 7.67
N LEU A 55 -11.33 -24.74 7.25
CA LEU A 55 -12.33 -23.95 7.98
C LEU A 55 -13.77 -24.30 7.61
N VAL A 56 -13.99 -24.96 6.47
CA VAL A 56 -15.33 -25.28 5.94
C VAL A 56 -16.23 -25.99 6.98
N PRO A 57 -15.77 -27.05 7.68
CA PRO A 57 -16.62 -27.72 8.67
C PRO A 57 -16.91 -26.84 9.91
N LEU A 58 -15.97 -25.97 10.28
CA LEU A 58 -16.15 -25.08 11.44
C LEU A 58 -17.15 -23.97 11.16
N LEU A 59 -17.15 -23.47 9.92
CA LEU A 59 -18.05 -22.41 9.46
C LEU A 59 -19.44 -22.93 9.09
N ALA A 60 -19.74 -24.24 9.24
CA ALA A 60 -21.10 -24.76 9.08
C ALA A 60 -22.08 -24.14 10.10
N GLU A 61 -21.55 -23.74 11.26
CA GLU A 61 -22.25 -22.98 12.28
C GLU A 61 -21.57 -21.61 12.47
N PRO A 62 -22.27 -20.59 12.98
CA PRO A 62 -21.65 -19.29 13.25
C PRO A 62 -20.45 -19.41 14.20
N ARG A 63 -19.31 -18.83 13.81
CA ARG A 63 -18.08 -18.79 14.62
C ARG A 63 -17.39 -17.44 14.54
N SER A 64 -16.87 -16.98 15.67
CA SER A 64 -15.95 -15.85 15.77
C SER A 64 -14.53 -16.27 15.37
N VAL A 65 -13.67 -15.28 15.11
CA VAL A 65 -12.24 -15.51 14.83
C VAL A 65 -11.59 -16.27 15.99
N GLU A 66 -11.90 -15.89 17.22
CA GLU A 66 -11.34 -16.45 18.44
C GLU A 66 -11.76 -17.93 18.64
N GLU A 67 -13.03 -18.25 18.35
CA GLU A 67 -13.53 -19.64 18.38
C GLU A 67 -12.83 -20.50 17.31
N ILE A 68 -12.58 -19.97 16.11
CA ILE A 68 -11.87 -20.69 15.04
C ILE A 68 -10.41 -20.93 15.41
N LEU A 69 -9.70 -19.91 15.94
CA LEU A 69 -8.32 -20.06 16.38
C LEU A 69 -8.19 -21.16 17.43
N ALA A 70 -9.07 -21.14 18.43
CA ALA A 70 -9.10 -22.16 19.49
C ALA A 70 -9.39 -23.56 18.93
N ALA A 71 -10.41 -23.70 18.07
CA ALA A 71 -10.81 -24.99 17.51
C ALA A 71 -9.73 -25.62 16.60
N ARG A 72 -8.93 -24.80 15.90
CA ARG A 72 -7.85 -25.26 15.01
C ARG A 72 -6.48 -25.31 15.67
N GLY A 73 -6.36 -24.85 16.93
CA GLY A 73 -5.07 -24.69 17.59
C GLY A 73 -4.15 -23.71 16.86
N PHE A 74 -4.72 -22.70 16.19
CA PHE A 74 -3.94 -21.68 15.51
C PHE A 74 -3.32 -20.69 16.52
N VAL A 75 -2.16 -20.16 16.19
CA VAL A 75 -1.47 -19.20 17.05
C VAL A 75 -2.23 -17.86 17.11
N PRO A 76 -2.28 -17.18 18.27
CA PRO A 76 -3.04 -15.92 18.42
C PRO A 76 -2.63 -14.83 17.43
N ARG A 77 -1.35 -14.75 17.06
CA ARG A 77 -0.83 -13.79 16.07
C ARG A 77 -1.42 -13.97 14.65
N PHE A 78 -2.10 -15.08 14.38
CA PHE A 78 -2.77 -15.31 13.09
C PHE A 78 -4.17 -14.67 13.04
N ALA A 79 -4.68 -14.12 14.14
CA ALA A 79 -6.01 -13.50 14.20
C ALA A 79 -6.24 -12.41 13.14
N PRO A 80 -5.30 -11.48 12.86
CA PRO A 80 -5.50 -10.46 11.84
C PRO A 80 -5.70 -11.05 10.44
N ALA A 81 -4.85 -12.00 10.05
CA ALA A 81 -4.94 -12.68 8.76
C ALA A 81 -6.23 -13.49 8.62
N LEU A 82 -6.64 -14.21 9.68
CA LEU A 82 -7.90 -14.94 9.68
C LEU A 82 -9.11 -14.01 9.57
N ARG A 83 -9.12 -12.89 10.32
CA ARG A 83 -10.18 -11.88 10.23
C ARG A 83 -10.25 -11.28 8.83
N TRP A 84 -9.11 -10.94 8.24
CA TRP A 84 -9.02 -10.42 6.88
C TRP A 84 -9.61 -11.41 5.86
N LEU A 85 -9.27 -12.70 5.94
CA LEU A 85 -9.82 -13.73 5.04
C LEU A 85 -11.35 -13.80 5.13
N LEU A 86 -11.89 -13.86 6.36
CA LEU A 86 -13.33 -13.99 6.58
C LEU A 86 -14.09 -12.73 6.14
N GLU A 87 -13.58 -11.55 6.45
CA GLU A 87 -14.17 -10.28 5.98
C GLU A 87 -14.09 -10.14 4.45
N ARG A 88 -13.00 -10.59 3.82
CA ARG A 88 -12.85 -10.55 2.36
C ARG A 88 -13.84 -11.47 1.65
N LEU A 89 -14.08 -12.66 2.21
CA LEU A 89 -15.10 -13.59 1.71
C LEU A 89 -16.51 -13.09 2.01
N ALA A 90 -16.72 -12.42 3.15
CA ALA A 90 -18.01 -11.82 3.49
C ALA A 90 -18.39 -10.68 2.55
N LEU A 91 -17.44 -9.80 2.24
CA LEU A 91 -17.60 -8.73 1.25
C LEU A 91 -17.93 -9.28 -0.15
N ALA A 92 -17.42 -10.46 -0.49
CA ALA A 92 -17.71 -11.15 -1.74
C ALA A 92 -19.04 -11.94 -1.71
N GLY A 93 -19.77 -11.96 -0.59
CA GLY A 93 -20.99 -12.75 -0.42
C GLY A 93 -20.77 -14.27 -0.39
N VAL A 94 -19.54 -14.72 -0.14
CA VAL A 94 -19.18 -16.15 -0.03
C VAL A 94 -19.43 -16.66 1.38
N VAL A 95 -19.15 -15.82 2.38
CA VAL A 95 -19.37 -16.08 3.81
C VAL A 95 -20.41 -15.09 4.32
N GLU A 96 -21.31 -15.52 5.19
CA GLU A 96 -22.24 -14.63 5.87
C GLU A 96 -21.58 -14.10 7.16
N ARG A 97 -21.74 -12.81 7.43
CA ARG A 97 -21.31 -12.17 8.67
C ARG A 97 -22.54 -11.76 9.47
N GLU A 98 -22.69 -12.32 10.67
CA GLU A 98 -23.77 -12.02 11.59
C GLU A 98 -23.56 -10.66 12.29
N ALA A 99 -24.62 -10.13 12.90
CA ALA A 99 -24.59 -8.84 13.58
C ALA A 99 -23.64 -8.82 14.78
N ASP A 100 -23.41 -9.97 15.42
CA ASP A 100 -22.48 -10.15 16.54
C ASP A 100 -21.01 -10.33 16.10
N GLY A 101 -20.75 -10.30 14.78
CA GLY A 101 -19.40 -10.44 14.21
C GLY A 101 -18.95 -11.88 13.99
N ARG A 102 -19.84 -12.88 14.14
CA ARG A 102 -19.56 -14.27 13.76
C ARG A 102 -19.73 -14.48 12.25
N TYR A 103 -19.05 -15.52 11.75
CA TYR A 103 -19.04 -15.89 10.34
C TYR A 103 -19.62 -17.28 10.16
N ARG A 104 -20.38 -17.47 9.08
CA ARG A 104 -20.98 -18.76 8.70
C ARG A 104 -20.90 -18.95 7.19
N LEU A 105 -20.69 -20.19 6.78
CA LEU A 105 -20.73 -20.62 5.39
C LEU A 105 -22.10 -21.28 5.10
N ALA A 106 -23.00 -20.54 4.46
CA ALA A 106 -24.35 -21.03 4.16
C ALA A 106 -24.42 -21.94 2.91
N THR A 107 -23.45 -21.81 2.01
CA THR A 107 -23.35 -22.62 0.79
C THR A 107 -21.92 -23.12 0.60
N PRO A 108 -21.69 -24.25 -0.10
CA PRO A 108 -20.33 -24.74 -0.34
C PRO A 108 -19.44 -23.69 -0.99
N LEU A 109 -18.15 -23.65 -0.60
CA LEU A 109 -17.19 -22.76 -1.23
C LEU A 109 -17.12 -23.01 -2.74
N PRO A 110 -17.07 -21.96 -3.57
CA PRO A 110 -16.87 -22.13 -5.00
C PRO A 110 -15.45 -22.67 -5.25
N SER A 111 -15.30 -23.49 -6.29
CA SER A 111 -14.00 -23.98 -6.73
C SER A 111 -13.20 -22.86 -7.41
N PRO A 112 -12.00 -22.51 -6.92
CA PRO A 112 -11.11 -21.55 -7.57
C PRO A 112 -10.54 -22.09 -8.90
N ASP A 113 -10.38 -21.21 -9.89
CA ASP A 113 -9.65 -21.42 -11.14
C ASP A 113 -8.49 -20.43 -11.24
N LEU A 114 -7.51 -20.63 -10.36
CA LEU A 114 -6.32 -19.78 -10.26
C LEU A 114 -5.46 -19.87 -11.54
N GLU A 115 -5.38 -21.03 -12.18
CA GLU A 115 -4.57 -21.19 -13.37
C GLU A 115 -5.11 -20.35 -14.53
N ALA A 116 -6.42 -20.42 -14.80
CA ALA A 116 -7.03 -19.63 -15.87
C ALA A 116 -6.92 -18.12 -15.61
N LEU A 117 -7.17 -17.67 -14.37
CA LEU A 117 -7.07 -16.24 -14.03
C LEU A 117 -5.64 -15.70 -14.17
N ARG A 118 -4.64 -16.48 -13.77
CA ARG A 118 -3.23 -16.11 -13.98
C ARG A 118 -2.91 -16.04 -15.47
N ALA A 119 -3.32 -17.05 -16.23
CA ALA A 119 -3.08 -17.07 -17.68
C ALA A 119 -3.71 -15.85 -18.36
N GLU A 120 -4.95 -15.50 -17.99
CA GLU A 120 -5.64 -14.31 -18.49
C GLU A 120 -4.91 -13.01 -18.08
N GLY A 121 -4.53 -12.88 -16.81
CA GLY A 121 -3.81 -11.71 -16.29
C GLY A 121 -2.47 -11.47 -16.98
N LEU A 122 -1.70 -12.55 -17.20
CA LEU A 122 -0.41 -12.46 -17.87
C LEU A 122 -0.54 -12.24 -19.39
N ALA A 123 -1.61 -12.75 -20.00
CA ALA A 123 -1.93 -12.46 -21.40
C ALA A 123 -2.32 -10.98 -21.57
N ALA A 124 -3.04 -10.39 -20.61
CA ALA A 124 -3.34 -8.97 -20.60
C ALA A 124 -2.07 -8.13 -20.38
N ASP A 125 -1.27 -8.43 -19.37
CA ASP A 125 0.00 -7.76 -19.12
C ASP A 125 0.98 -8.61 -18.30
N ALA A 126 2.02 -9.11 -18.96
CA ALA A 126 3.07 -9.92 -18.33
C ALA A 126 3.83 -9.18 -17.21
N SER A 127 3.81 -7.85 -17.19
CA SER A 127 4.45 -7.07 -16.12
C SER A 127 3.77 -7.23 -14.74
N TYR A 128 2.58 -7.84 -14.68
CA TYR A 128 1.86 -8.13 -13.45
C TYR A 128 2.27 -9.48 -12.80
N ALA A 129 3.14 -10.26 -13.44
CA ALA A 129 3.64 -11.53 -12.91
C ALA A 129 4.15 -11.47 -11.46
N PRO A 130 4.88 -10.43 -11.02
CA PRO A 130 5.33 -10.34 -9.63
C PRO A 130 4.19 -10.23 -8.62
N ALA A 131 3.05 -9.62 -8.99
CA ALA A 131 1.90 -9.50 -8.10
C ALA A 131 1.26 -10.86 -7.85
N PHE A 132 1.03 -11.64 -8.91
CA PHE A 132 0.53 -13.01 -8.78
C PHE A 132 1.49 -13.92 -8.00
N ALA A 133 2.79 -13.80 -8.23
CA ALA A 133 3.80 -14.59 -7.51
C ALA A 133 3.87 -14.24 -6.01
N LEU A 134 3.69 -12.96 -5.65
CA LEU A 134 3.67 -12.54 -4.25
C LEU A 134 2.43 -13.08 -3.53
N LEU A 135 1.27 -13.05 -4.20
CA LEU A 135 0.04 -13.63 -3.70
C LEU A 135 0.20 -15.14 -3.44
N ASP A 136 0.76 -15.89 -4.39
CA ASP A 136 1.00 -17.34 -4.23
C ASP A 136 1.87 -17.66 -3.03
N GLU A 137 3.01 -16.97 -2.93
CA GLU A 137 3.99 -17.23 -1.88
C GLU A 137 3.38 -16.96 -0.51
N ALA A 138 2.63 -15.87 -0.38
CA ALA A 138 1.89 -15.60 0.85
C ALA A 138 0.88 -16.71 1.15
N ALA A 139 -0.02 -17.03 0.23
CA ALA A 139 -1.04 -18.05 0.43
C ALA A 139 -0.47 -19.44 0.78
N ALA A 140 0.68 -19.80 0.22
CA ALA A 140 1.39 -21.03 0.55
C ALA A 140 1.93 -21.05 2.00
N LEU A 141 2.27 -19.89 2.56
CA LEU A 141 2.75 -19.75 3.94
C LEU A 141 1.63 -19.80 4.99
N TYR A 142 0.41 -19.37 4.65
CA TYR A 142 -0.71 -19.22 5.60
C TYR A 142 -0.94 -20.46 6.48
N PRO A 143 -1.05 -21.70 5.96
CA PRO A 143 -1.31 -22.86 6.81
C PRO A 143 -0.22 -23.11 7.87
N ARG A 144 1.05 -22.95 7.49
CA ARG A 144 2.20 -23.13 8.39
C ARG A 144 2.31 -21.98 9.39
N ALA A 145 2.02 -20.75 8.95
CA ALA A 145 2.00 -19.57 9.80
C ALA A 145 0.89 -19.66 10.85
N ALA A 146 -0.31 -20.09 10.43
CA ALA A 146 -1.48 -20.29 11.29
C ALA A 146 -1.20 -21.30 12.42
N ARG A 147 -0.50 -22.39 12.11
CA ARG A 147 -0.10 -23.42 13.10
C ARG A 147 1.16 -23.07 13.89
N GLY A 148 1.78 -21.92 13.62
CA GLY A 148 3.03 -21.51 14.28
C GLY A 148 4.28 -22.30 13.87
N GLU A 149 4.19 -23.14 12.83
CA GLU A 149 5.30 -23.94 12.28
C GLU A 149 6.34 -23.07 11.57
N THR A 150 5.94 -21.86 11.18
CA THR A 150 6.83 -20.85 10.62
C THR A 150 6.42 -19.46 11.09
N ASP A 151 7.39 -18.54 11.11
CA ASP A 151 7.11 -17.12 11.26
C ASP A 151 6.81 -16.54 9.87
N GLY A 152 5.56 -16.14 9.64
CA GLY A 152 5.08 -15.70 8.32
C GLY A 152 5.85 -14.50 7.78
N GLU A 153 6.12 -13.51 8.64
CA GLU A 153 6.90 -12.33 8.30
C GLU A 153 8.32 -12.69 7.87
N SER A 154 9.07 -13.39 8.72
CA SER A 154 10.44 -13.81 8.40
C SER A 154 10.51 -14.70 7.17
N ALA A 155 9.53 -15.59 6.97
CA ALA A 155 9.48 -16.48 5.82
C ALA A 155 9.25 -15.70 4.52
N LEU A 156 8.29 -14.77 4.51
CA LEU A 156 8.00 -13.95 3.33
C LEU A 156 9.15 -12.96 3.03
N LEU A 157 9.71 -12.30 4.04
CA LEU A 157 10.82 -11.34 3.88
C LEU A 157 12.11 -11.99 3.34
N ARG A 158 12.33 -13.29 3.56
CA ARG A 158 13.47 -14.04 2.99
C ARG A 158 13.38 -14.21 1.46
N ARG A 159 12.23 -13.97 0.84
CA ARG A 159 12.02 -14.08 -0.61
C ARG A 159 12.50 -12.82 -1.35
N LEU A 160 13.75 -12.44 -1.14
CA LEU A 160 14.31 -11.19 -1.68
C LEU A 160 14.10 -11.01 -3.21
N PRO A 161 14.31 -12.02 -4.08
CA PRO A 161 14.05 -11.85 -5.51
C PRO A 161 12.60 -11.48 -5.83
N LEU A 162 11.65 -11.99 -5.06
CA LEU A 162 10.23 -11.69 -5.21
C LEU A 162 9.92 -10.24 -4.82
N TRP A 163 10.48 -9.77 -3.70
CA TRP A 163 10.37 -8.36 -3.28
C TRP A 163 10.99 -7.40 -4.28
N VAL A 164 12.15 -7.75 -4.85
CA VAL A 164 12.80 -6.98 -5.92
C VAL A 164 11.93 -6.90 -7.16
N ALA A 165 11.28 -8.00 -7.56
CA ALA A 165 10.40 -8.01 -8.72
C ALA A 165 9.10 -7.24 -8.46
N TYR A 166 8.50 -7.39 -7.27
CA TYR A 166 7.23 -6.75 -6.93
C TYR A 166 7.37 -5.24 -6.76
N PHE A 167 8.35 -4.77 -5.97
CA PHE A 167 8.57 -3.34 -5.68
C PHE A 167 9.41 -2.62 -6.76
N SER A 168 9.30 -3.04 -8.01
CA SER A 168 10.02 -2.47 -9.15
C SER A 168 9.13 -1.60 -10.01
N ASN A 169 9.71 -0.58 -10.67
CA ASN A 169 9.02 0.17 -11.72
C ASN A 169 8.72 -0.65 -12.99
N GLN A 170 9.23 -1.89 -13.06
CA GLN A 170 8.86 -2.88 -14.07
C GLN A 170 7.62 -3.70 -13.69
N SER A 171 7.19 -3.68 -12.42
CA SER A 171 5.92 -4.28 -12.01
C SER A 171 4.78 -3.34 -12.39
N GLY A 172 3.96 -3.73 -13.36
CA GLY A 172 2.83 -2.92 -13.80
C GLY A 172 1.83 -2.62 -12.67
N TYR A 173 1.80 -3.48 -11.64
CA TYR A 173 0.96 -3.31 -10.47
C TYR A 173 1.52 -2.27 -9.49
N TYR A 174 2.80 -2.39 -9.10
CA TYR A 174 3.39 -1.49 -8.09
C TYR A 174 3.83 -0.13 -8.65
N ALA A 175 4.28 -0.10 -9.92
CA ALA A 175 4.76 1.12 -10.56
C ALA A 175 3.72 2.25 -10.60
N LEU A 176 2.42 1.91 -10.54
CA LEU A 176 1.34 2.89 -10.43
C LEU A 176 1.49 3.79 -9.20
N ASN A 177 1.70 3.20 -8.01
CA ASN A 177 1.88 3.96 -6.77
C ASN A 177 3.10 4.87 -6.86
N ASN A 178 4.22 4.37 -7.39
CA ASN A 178 5.44 5.14 -7.56
C ASN A 178 5.23 6.33 -8.51
N ARG A 179 4.67 6.12 -9.70
CA ARG A 179 4.53 7.15 -10.73
C ARG A 179 3.50 8.22 -10.35
N VAL A 180 2.36 7.82 -9.77
CA VAL A 180 1.35 8.77 -9.28
C VAL A 180 1.96 9.67 -8.22
N THR A 181 2.63 9.06 -7.23
CA THR A 181 3.21 9.79 -6.11
C THR A 181 4.39 10.64 -6.52
N ALA A 182 5.25 10.14 -7.41
CA ALA A 182 6.37 10.88 -7.97
C ALA A 182 5.89 12.14 -8.70
N SER A 183 4.83 12.07 -9.50
CA SER A 183 4.26 13.25 -10.17
C SER A 183 3.78 14.30 -9.16
N ALA A 184 3.08 13.87 -8.11
CA ALA A 184 2.60 14.76 -7.04
C ALA A 184 3.75 15.35 -6.20
N ALA A 185 4.78 14.56 -5.88
CA ALA A 185 5.97 14.98 -5.16
C ALA A 185 6.82 15.94 -5.99
N ALA A 186 7.05 15.66 -7.27
CA ALA A 186 7.83 16.51 -8.17
C ALA A 186 7.20 17.90 -8.33
N ALA A 187 5.87 17.99 -8.38
CA ALA A 187 5.15 19.27 -8.39
C ALA A 187 5.37 20.12 -7.11
N ARG A 188 5.83 19.51 -6.02
CA ARG A 188 5.99 20.12 -4.68
C ARG A 188 7.44 20.20 -4.20
N ALA A 189 8.37 19.57 -4.93
CA ALA A 189 9.79 19.46 -4.55
C ALA A 189 10.65 20.72 -4.84
N ALA A 190 10.12 21.70 -5.57
CA ALA A 190 10.91 22.80 -6.15
C ALA A 190 11.76 23.56 -5.11
N GLY A 191 13.09 23.59 -5.33
CA GLY A 191 14.02 24.55 -4.72
C GLY A 191 14.45 24.29 -3.27
N GLY A 192 14.36 23.07 -2.75
CA GLY A 192 14.86 22.78 -1.40
C GLY A 192 15.15 21.30 -1.11
N PRO A 193 15.62 20.97 0.11
CA PRO A 193 15.97 19.62 0.49
C PRO A 193 14.78 18.67 0.51
N VAL A 194 14.96 17.44 0.03
CA VAL A 194 13.96 16.37 0.02
C VAL A 194 14.35 15.27 1.01
N LEU A 195 13.39 14.78 1.78
CA LEU A 195 13.49 13.57 2.59
C LEU A 195 12.53 12.51 2.04
N GLU A 196 13.06 11.35 1.65
CA GLU A 196 12.25 10.15 1.37
C GLU A 196 12.32 9.20 2.56
N VAL A 197 11.15 8.83 3.06
CA VAL A 197 10.96 7.85 4.14
C VAL A 197 10.64 6.50 3.53
N GLY A 198 11.34 5.44 3.96
CA GLY A 198 11.09 4.06 3.52
C GLY A 198 11.27 3.83 2.02
N ALA A 199 12.42 4.24 1.48
CA ALA A 199 12.73 4.11 0.06
C ALA A 199 12.82 2.65 -0.43
N GLY A 200 12.95 1.68 0.48
CA GLY A 200 13.07 0.27 0.15
C GLY A 200 14.20 0.01 -0.84
N LEU A 201 13.82 -0.52 -2.01
CA LEU A 201 14.74 -0.85 -3.11
C LEU A 201 14.95 0.30 -4.11
N GLY A 202 14.43 1.50 -3.81
CA GLY A 202 14.71 2.73 -4.56
C GLY A 202 13.83 3.00 -5.77
N SER A 203 12.81 2.18 -6.03
CA SER A 203 11.96 2.37 -7.21
C SER A 203 11.13 3.66 -7.15
N ALA A 204 10.66 4.06 -5.96
CA ALA A 204 10.03 5.36 -5.77
C ALA A 204 11.04 6.50 -6.03
N THR A 205 12.23 6.43 -5.43
CA THR A 205 13.33 7.37 -5.69
C THR A 205 13.60 7.55 -7.19
N GLU A 206 13.74 6.45 -7.94
CA GLU A 206 13.92 6.49 -9.40
C GLU A 206 12.79 7.25 -10.10
N ALA A 207 11.53 6.93 -9.75
CA ALA A 207 10.36 7.56 -10.34
C ALA A 207 10.29 9.07 -10.05
N LEU A 208 10.66 9.52 -8.85
CA LEU A 208 10.73 10.96 -8.55
C LEU A 208 11.82 11.65 -9.36
N LEU A 209 12.99 11.03 -9.49
CA LEU A 209 14.08 11.59 -10.29
C LEU A 209 13.68 11.72 -11.77
N ASP A 210 13.00 10.71 -12.33
CA ASP A 210 12.40 10.78 -13.67
C ASP A 210 11.39 11.94 -13.78
N ALA A 211 10.43 12.01 -12.86
CA ALA A 211 9.40 13.06 -12.88
C ALA A 211 9.97 14.48 -12.73
N LEU A 212 11.08 14.65 -11.99
CA LEU A 212 11.77 15.92 -11.86
C LEU A 212 12.54 16.30 -13.14
N ASP A 213 13.14 15.31 -13.80
CA ASP A 213 13.87 15.49 -15.06
C ASP A 213 12.90 15.86 -16.20
N GLU A 214 11.78 15.15 -16.32
CA GLU A 214 10.69 15.46 -17.26
C GLU A 214 10.14 16.88 -17.06
N ARG A 215 10.10 17.36 -15.80
CA ARG A 215 9.70 18.73 -15.46
C ARG A 215 10.82 19.77 -15.65
N GLY A 216 12.05 19.36 -15.96
CA GLY A 216 13.21 20.26 -16.04
C GLY A 216 13.60 20.88 -14.70
N THR A 217 13.20 20.26 -13.58
CA THR A 217 13.40 20.79 -12.22
C THR A 217 14.39 19.98 -11.39
N LEU A 218 14.94 18.89 -11.94
CA LEU A 218 15.94 18.06 -11.25
C LEU A 218 17.15 18.87 -10.76
N GLY A 219 17.64 19.82 -11.57
CA GLY A 219 18.74 20.71 -11.21
C GLY A 219 18.43 21.71 -10.08
N THR A 220 17.17 21.82 -9.64
CA THR A 220 16.77 22.68 -8.52
C THR A 220 16.85 21.98 -7.16
N LEU A 221 17.09 20.67 -7.13
CA LEU A 221 17.30 19.94 -5.88
C LEU A 221 18.61 20.36 -5.24
N SER A 222 18.53 20.90 -4.02
CA SER A 222 19.72 21.26 -3.23
C SER A 222 20.30 20.07 -2.47
N ALA A 223 19.44 19.14 -2.04
CA ALA A 223 19.82 17.92 -1.33
C ALA A 223 18.66 16.91 -1.40
N TYR A 224 18.98 15.62 -1.39
CA TYR A 224 17.98 14.57 -1.32
C TYR A 224 18.48 13.45 -0.40
N LEU A 225 17.89 13.36 0.79
CA LEU A 225 18.11 12.30 1.76
C LEU A 225 17.13 11.14 1.52
N VAL A 226 17.65 10.01 1.03
CA VAL A 226 16.94 8.76 0.84
C VAL A 226 17.11 7.90 2.09
N THR A 227 16.01 7.55 2.76
CA THR A 227 16.08 6.77 4.01
C THR A 227 15.41 5.41 3.91
N GLU A 228 16.03 4.41 4.53
CA GLU A 228 15.54 3.04 4.55
C GLU A 228 16.14 2.35 5.79
N PRO A 229 15.35 1.83 6.75
CA PRO A 229 15.89 1.23 7.98
C PRO A 229 16.71 -0.04 7.68
N VAL A 230 16.30 -0.86 6.72
CA VAL A 230 16.94 -2.14 6.39
C VAL A 230 18.25 -1.91 5.64
N ALA A 231 19.37 -2.19 6.32
CA ALA A 231 20.72 -1.93 5.78
C ALA A 231 20.99 -2.63 4.43
N LEU A 232 20.46 -3.84 4.21
CA LEU A 232 20.61 -4.56 2.95
C LEU A 232 19.94 -3.82 1.78
N PHE A 233 18.71 -3.34 1.97
CA PHE A 233 17.97 -2.59 0.96
C PHE A 233 18.65 -1.25 0.70
N ARG A 234 18.96 -0.50 1.76
CA ARG A 234 19.66 0.78 1.67
C ARG A 234 20.97 0.71 0.89
N ARG A 235 21.86 -0.26 1.19
CA ARG A 235 23.13 -0.43 0.47
C ARG A 235 22.94 -0.78 -1.01
N ARG A 236 21.93 -1.60 -1.32
CA ARG A 236 21.60 -1.98 -2.70
C ARG A 236 21.12 -0.75 -3.48
N THR A 237 20.17 -0.02 -2.90
CA THR A 237 19.59 1.21 -3.46
C THR A 237 20.66 2.26 -3.70
N GLU A 238 21.52 2.52 -2.71
CA GLU A 238 22.63 3.46 -2.84
C GLU A 238 23.55 3.13 -4.02
N ARG A 239 23.97 1.86 -4.13
CA ARG A 239 24.84 1.42 -5.22
C ARG A 239 24.17 1.59 -6.59
N THR A 240 22.91 1.20 -6.71
CA THR A 240 22.16 1.32 -7.98
C THR A 240 22.00 2.78 -8.38
N LEU A 241 21.44 3.61 -7.50
CA LEU A 241 21.13 5.01 -7.80
C LEU A 241 22.39 5.84 -8.09
N ARG A 242 23.49 5.64 -7.34
CA ARG A 242 24.75 6.33 -7.63
C ARG A 242 25.30 5.98 -9.01
N ALA A 243 25.06 4.76 -9.50
CA ALA A 243 25.51 4.33 -10.82
C ALA A 243 24.64 4.91 -11.95
N VAL A 244 23.32 4.98 -11.77
CA VAL A 244 22.39 5.42 -12.82
C VAL A 244 22.10 6.92 -12.83
N ARG A 245 22.33 7.63 -11.71
CA ARG A 245 22.07 9.07 -11.55
C ARG A 245 23.28 9.82 -11.01
N PRO A 246 24.43 9.81 -11.73
CA PRO A 246 25.59 10.57 -11.32
C PRO A 246 25.27 12.06 -11.27
N GLY A 247 25.72 12.76 -10.22
CA GLY A 247 25.56 14.22 -10.08
C GLY A 247 24.28 14.68 -9.37
N VAL A 248 23.31 13.80 -9.13
CA VAL A 248 22.17 14.11 -8.25
C VAL A 248 22.66 14.14 -6.79
N PRO A 249 22.28 15.13 -5.95
CA PRO A 249 22.77 15.28 -4.58
C PRO A 249 22.10 14.28 -3.60
N LEU A 250 22.27 12.99 -3.87
CA LEU A 250 21.73 11.88 -3.08
C LEU A 250 22.61 11.58 -1.85
N ALA A 251 21.97 11.52 -0.69
CA ALA A 251 22.51 10.99 0.55
C ALA A 251 21.64 9.83 1.04
N PHE A 252 22.24 8.89 1.78
CA PHE A 252 21.55 7.68 2.25
C PHE A 252 21.72 7.53 3.77
N ALA A 253 20.61 7.28 4.47
CA ALA A 253 20.63 7.06 5.93
C ALA A 253 19.61 6.00 6.36
N ALA A 254 19.79 5.47 7.57
CA ALA A 254 18.75 4.70 8.23
C ALA A 254 17.74 5.66 8.87
N LEU A 255 16.45 5.38 8.73
CA LEU A 255 15.39 6.04 9.47
C LEU A 255 14.29 5.03 9.73
N ASP A 256 14.04 4.72 11.00
CA ASP A 256 12.81 4.07 11.44
C ASP A 256 11.78 5.16 11.68
N LEU A 257 10.68 5.12 10.92
CA LEU A 257 9.62 6.11 11.02
C LEU A 257 9.00 6.17 12.42
N ASN A 258 9.05 5.07 13.19
CA ASN A 258 8.45 4.95 14.52
C ASN A 258 9.34 5.44 15.67
N GLN A 259 10.54 5.93 15.37
CA GLN A 259 11.46 6.53 16.35
C GLN A 259 11.58 8.04 16.08
N PRO A 260 12.03 8.86 17.05
CA PRO A 260 12.21 10.31 16.82
C PRO A 260 13.15 10.60 15.64
N TRP A 261 12.75 11.43 14.67
CA TRP A 261 13.51 11.65 13.44
C TRP A 261 14.74 12.54 13.66
N ALA A 262 14.65 13.48 14.60
CA ALA A 262 15.78 14.34 14.98
C ALA A 262 16.97 13.54 15.52
N ALA A 263 16.71 12.52 16.33
CA ALA A 263 17.75 11.61 16.86
C ALA A 263 18.38 10.73 15.78
N GLN A 264 17.73 10.62 14.61
CA GLN A 264 18.17 9.84 13.45
C GLN A 264 18.77 10.72 12.34
N GLY A 265 19.04 12.00 12.63
CA GLY A 265 19.73 12.91 11.71
C GLY A 265 18.81 13.72 10.78
N VAL A 266 17.51 13.84 11.11
CA VAL A 266 16.57 14.73 10.43
C VAL A 266 16.13 15.84 11.38
N PRO A 267 16.82 17.00 11.42
CA PRO A 267 16.45 18.10 12.31
C PRO A 267 15.07 18.68 11.97
N PRO A 268 14.35 19.26 12.94
CA PRO A 268 13.14 20.02 12.67
C PRO A 268 13.39 21.17 11.69
N GLY A 269 12.45 21.43 10.78
CA GLY A 269 12.55 22.51 9.80
C GLY A 269 13.73 22.39 8.83
N SER A 270 14.20 21.18 8.55
CA SER A 270 15.38 20.95 7.71
C SER A 270 15.08 20.66 6.24
N VAL A 271 13.85 20.23 5.93
CA VAL A 271 13.48 19.81 4.57
C VAL A 271 12.26 20.52 4.04
N ARG A 272 12.17 20.64 2.72
CA ARG A 272 11.05 21.28 2.01
C ARG A 272 9.99 20.28 1.58
N LEU A 273 10.39 19.04 1.34
CA LEU A 273 9.51 17.93 1.01
C LEU A 273 9.87 16.73 1.89
N VAL A 274 8.87 16.16 2.54
CA VAL A 274 8.90 14.82 3.10
C VAL A 274 7.99 13.97 2.23
N TRP A 275 8.45 12.80 1.79
CA TRP A 275 7.61 11.92 1.00
C TRP A 275 7.95 10.46 1.21
N GLY A 276 7.08 9.57 0.75
CA GLY A 276 7.29 8.12 0.77
C GLY A 276 6.13 7.40 0.10
N VAL A 277 6.40 6.22 -0.45
CA VAL A 277 5.40 5.38 -1.13
C VAL A 277 5.22 4.10 -0.32
N ASN A 278 3.97 3.79 0.04
CA ASN A 278 3.55 2.57 0.74
C ASN A 278 4.35 2.31 2.02
N VAL A 279 4.58 3.35 2.83
CA VAL A 279 5.36 3.26 4.08
C VAL A 279 4.60 3.82 5.29
N PHE A 280 3.83 4.90 5.14
CA PHE A 280 3.24 5.59 6.29
C PHE A 280 2.12 4.77 6.93
N HIS A 281 1.47 3.88 6.18
CA HIS A 281 0.55 2.89 6.77
C HIS A 281 1.23 1.88 7.70
N LEU A 282 2.57 1.82 7.77
CA LEU A 282 3.35 1.01 8.72
C LEU A 282 3.65 1.77 10.03
N ALA A 283 3.23 3.02 10.15
CA ALA A 283 3.35 3.77 11.40
C ALA A 283 2.61 3.01 12.51
N ARG A 284 3.26 2.68 13.62
CA ARG A 284 2.61 2.08 14.79
C ARG A 284 1.65 3.09 15.41
N ASP A 285 2.13 4.31 15.64
CA ASP A 285 1.31 5.46 16.02
C ASP A 285 1.29 6.46 14.86
N LEU A 286 0.16 6.54 14.14
CA LEU A 286 0.06 7.37 12.96
C LEU A 286 0.19 8.87 13.28
N ASP A 287 -0.36 9.30 14.42
CA ASP A 287 -0.33 10.71 14.81
C ASP A 287 1.09 11.14 15.18
N ALA A 288 1.82 10.29 15.91
CA ALA A 288 3.22 10.55 16.25
C ALA A 288 4.10 10.66 14.99
N VAL A 289 3.95 9.74 14.03
CA VAL A 289 4.73 9.77 12.78
C VAL A 289 4.40 11.01 11.93
N LEU A 290 3.11 11.38 11.82
CA LEU A 290 2.72 12.58 11.09
C LEU A 290 3.22 13.86 11.77
N ALA A 291 3.33 13.86 13.11
CA ALA A 291 3.94 14.95 13.86
C ALA A 291 5.45 15.08 13.57
N GLU A 292 6.19 13.97 13.50
CA GLU A 292 7.61 13.96 13.10
C GLU A 292 7.78 14.48 11.66
N ALA A 293 6.95 14.02 10.73
CA ALA A 293 6.94 14.50 9.35
C ALA A 293 6.68 16.01 9.26
N ARG A 294 5.69 16.51 10.02
CA ARG A 294 5.39 17.94 10.09
C ARG A 294 6.55 18.73 10.71
N ALA A 295 7.17 18.21 11.77
CA ALA A 295 8.28 18.86 12.45
C ALA A 295 9.51 18.99 11.53
N ALA A 296 9.83 17.97 10.74
CA ALA A 296 10.94 17.96 9.78
C ALA A 296 10.79 19.02 8.67
N LEU A 297 9.55 19.35 8.28
CA LEU A 297 9.27 20.31 7.21
C LEU A 297 9.54 21.76 7.62
N VAL A 298 10.14 22.57 6.74
CA VAL A 298 10.11 24.05 6.88
C VAL A 298 8.66 24.57 6.82
N PRO A 299 8.35 25.76 7.39
CA PRO A 299 7.07 26.41 7.16
C PRO A 299 6.75 26.51 5.67
N GLY A 300 5.56 26.07 5.26
CA GLY A 300 5.15 26.02 3.86
C GLY A 300 5.70 24.85 3.05
N GLY A 301 6.46 23.92 3.65
CA GLY A 301 6.88 22.64 3.06
C GLY A 301 5.73 21.63 2.96
N TRP A 302 5.96 20.55 2.21
CA TRP A 302 4.94 19.57 1.87
C TRP A 302 5.27 18.16 2.37
N LEU A 303 4.25 17.46 2.85
CA LEU A 303 4.23 16.01 3.01
C LEU A 303 3.46 15.41 1.82
N VAL A 304 4.02 14.41 1.17
CA VAL A 304 3.38 13.64 0.08
C VAL A 304 3.48 12.15 0.39
N ILE A 305 2.35 11.51 0.66
CA ILE A 305 2.25 10.09 1.00
C ILE A 305 1.63 9.35 -0.18
N GLY A 306 2.39 8.46 -0.81
CA GLY A 306 1.88 7.54 -1.83
C GLY A 306 1.27 6.31 -1.21
N GLU A 307 0.01 5.97 -1.53
CA GLU A 307 -0.66 4.81 -0.99
C GLU A 307 -1.60 4.16 -2.02
N ALA A 308 -1.88 2.88 -1.78
CA ALA A 308 -3.10 2.28 -2.27
C ALA A 308 -4.24 2.66 -1.30
N LEU A 309 -5.25 3.36 -1.80
CA LEU A 309 -6.40 3.84 -1.03
C LEU A 309 -7.56 2.87 -1.13
N ARG A 310 -8.08 2.45 0.01
CA ARG A 310 -9.29 1.62 0.05
C ARG A 310 -10.48 2.41 -0.50
N PRO A 311 -11.38 1.76 -1.26
CA PRO A 311 -12.58 2.42 -1.76
C PRO A 311 -13.54 2.81 -0.63
N ARG A 312 -13.59 1.98 0.41
CA ARG A 312 -14.52 2.10 1.53
C ARG A 312 -13.84 1.71 2.83
N ARG A 313 -14.36 2.31 3.90
CA ARG A 313 -13.81 2.19 5.24
C ARG A 313 -13.98 0.78 5.79
N GLY A 314 -12.91 0.19 6.28
CA GLY A 314 -12.90 -1.13 6.90
C GLY A 314 -13.08 -2.32 5.94
N GLU A 315 -13.35 -2.08 4.66
CA GLU A 315 -13.47 -3.14 3.66
C GLU A 315 -12.06 -3.63 3.24
N PRO A 316 -11.73 -4.92 3.40
CA PRO A 316 -10.43 -5.45 3.00
C PRO A 316 -10.28 -5.51 1.48
N VAL A 317 -9.05 -5.33 1.00
CA VAL A 317 -8.71 -5.33 -0.43
C VAL A 317 -7.65 -6.37 -0.73
N GLY A 318 -7.72 -7.04 -1.89
CA GLY A 318 -6.88 -8.20 -2.23
C GLY A 318 -5.37 -7.94 -2.17
N ALA A 319 -4.94 -6.71 -2.44
CA ALA A 319 -3.55 -6.28 -2.31
C ALA A 319 -2.94 -6.52 -0.90
N GLU A 320 -3.78 -6.64 0.13
CA GLU A 320 -3.35 -6.83 1.51
C GLU A 320 -3.02 -8.28 1.87
N LEU A 321 -3.43 -9.26 1.05
CA LEU A 321 -3.27 -10.69 1.34
C LEU A 321 -1.83 -11.06 1.76
N PRO A 322 -0.76 -10.60 1.09
CA PRO A 322 0.60 -10.91 1.51
C PRO A 322 0.98 -10.26 2.83
N PHE A 323 0.49 -9.04 3.05
CA PHE A 323 0.90 -8.18 4.16
C PHE A 323 0.22 -8.53 5.47
N GLN A 324 -0.87 -9.31 5.46
CA GLN A 324 -1.47 -9.86 6.68
C GLN A 324 -0.54 -10.79 7.47
N LEU A 325 0.52 -11.31 6.83
CA LEU A 325 1.56 -12.09 7.51
C LEU A 325 2.62 -11.22 8.20
N LEU A 326 2.59 -9.90 7.99
CA LEU A 326 3.55 -8.96 8.54
C LEU A 326 3.00 -8.32 9.82
N ALA A 327 3.72 -8.47 10.93
CA ALA A 327 3.41 -7.78 12.18
C ALA A 327 3.51 -6.27 11.98
N THR A 328 4.50 -5.79 11.22
CA THR A 328 4.65 -4.36 10.90
C THR A 328 3.45 -3.75 10.16
N PHE A 329 2.65 -4.57 9.47
CA PHE A 329 1.43 -4.12 8.78
C PHE A 329 0.19 -4.17 9.68
N THR A 330 0.17 -5.07 10.67
CA THR A 330 -1.02 -5.40 11.46
C THR A 330 -0.98 -4.89 12.91
N ASP A 331 0.20 -4.80 13.52
CA ASP A 331 0.43 -4.32 14.89
C ASP A 331 0.57 -2.78 14.92
N VAL A 332 -0.58 -2.13 14.77
CA VAL A 332 -0.69 -0.67 14.74
C VAL A 332 -1.77 -0.20 15.72
N ILE A 333 -1.62 1.03 16.21
CA ILE A 333 -2.64 1.69 17.02
C ILE A 333 -3.78 2.12 16.09
N LEU A 334 -4.98 1.61 16.38
CA LEU A 334 -6.19 1.92 15.65
C LEU A 334 -6.88 3.16 16.25
N ASP A 335 -7.53 3.92 15.38
CA ASP A 335 -8.29 5.11 15.72
C ASP A 335 -9.64 5.08 14.97
N PRO A 336 -10.79 5.11 15.66
CA PRO A 336 -12.10 5.04 15.01
C PRO A 336 -12.47 6.24 14.13
N ALA A 337 -11.65 7.28 14.01
CA ALA A 337 -11.89 8.38 13.07
C ALA A 337 -10.94 8.34 11.86
N THR A 338 -9.67 7.98 12.06
CA THR A 338 -8.63 8.10 11.00
C THR A 338 -7.91 6.81 10.68
N ARG A 339 -8.15 5.73 11.43
CA ARG A 339 -7.51 4.44 11.20
C ARG A 339 -8.33 3.29 11.78
N ALA A 340 -9.47 2.97 11.14
CA ALA A 340 -10.39 1.95 11.66
C ALA A 340 -9.77 0.55 11.75
N THR A 341 -8.80 0.30 10.89
CA THR A 341 -8.24 -1.02 10.59
C THR A 341 -6.75 -0.88 10.27
N PRO A 342 -5.96 -1.96 10.45
CA PRO A 342 -4.58 -1.98 9.98
C PRO A 342 -4.49 -1.90 8.46
N GLY A 343 -3.29 -1.61 7.95
CA GLY A 343 -3.00 -1.59 6.52
C GLY A 343 -3.46 -0.33 5.79
N PHE A 344 -3.97 -0.51 4.58
CA PHE A 344 -4.41 0.60 3.73
C PHE A 344 -5.61 1.32 4.33
N LEU A 345 -5.69 2.63 4.08
CA LEU A 345 -6.75 3.50 4.58
C LEU A 345 -7.53 4.11 3.42
N THR A 346 -8.70 4.65 3.72
CA THR A 346 -9.45 5.48 2.76
C THR A 346 -8.79 6.85 2.57
N ALA A 347 -9.14 7.53 1.48
CA ALA A 347 -8.75 8.92 1.25
C ALA A 347 -9.16 9.82 2.42
N GLU A 348 -10.39 9.65 2.91
CA GLU A 348 -10.97 10.43 3.99
C GLU A 348 -10.26 10.20 5.33
N GLU A 349 -9.86 8.96 5.63
CA GLU A 349 -9.07 8.63 6.82
C GLU A 349 -7.69 9.32 6.80
N TRP A 350 -7.01 9.29 5.65
CA TRP A 350 -5.73 9.99 5.48
C TRP A 350 -5.87 11.51 5.59
N LEU A 351 -6.87 12.10 4.94
CA LEU A 351 -7.15 13.54 5.04
C LEU A 351 -7.46 13.93 6.49
N GLY A 352 -8.24 13.12 7.20
CA GLY A 352 -8.52 13.30 8.63
C GLY A 352 -7.26 13.24 9.49
N ALA A 353 -6.38 12.27 9.23
CA ALA A 353 -5.11 12.13 9.95
C ALA A 353 -4.18 13.35 9.71
N LEU A 354 -4.04 13.80 8.45
CA LEU A 354 -3.24 14.99 8.13
C LEU A 354 -3.82 16.26 8.74
N ALA A 355 -5.16 16.43 8.70
CA ALA A 355 -5.83 17.56 9.35
C ALA A 355 -5.56 17.58 10.86
N ARG A 356 -5.71 16.43 11.52
CA ARG A 356 -5.46 16.28 12.96
C ARG A 356 -4.00 16.55 13.34
N ALA A 357 -3.07 16.15 12.48
CA ALA A 357 -1.64 16.45 12.63
C ALA A 357 -1.28 17.92 12.35
N GLY A 358 -2.24 18.76 11.92
CA GLY A 358 -2.04 20.20 11.72
C GLY A 358 -1.42 20.56 10.37
N PHE A 359 -1.62 19.73 9.34
CA PHE A 359 -1.39 20.10 7.95
C PHE A 359 -2.58 20.90 7.39
N ALA A 360 -2.30 21.75 6.40
CA ALA A 360 -3.28 22.52 5.64
C ALA A 360 -3.15 22.23 4.14
N ALA A 361 -4.03 22.78 3.30
CA ALA A 361 -4.04 22.55 1.84
C ALA A 361 -4.00 21.04 1.51
N LEU A 362 -4.95 20.31 2.10
CA LEU A 362 -5.02 18.86 1.98
C LEU A 362 -5.60 18.46 0.64
N GLU A 363 -4.93 17.53 -0.04
CA GLU A 363 -5.28 17.13 -1.41
C GLU A 363 -5.04 15.63 -1.60
N VAL A 364 -5.82 15.01 -2.49
CA VAL A 364 -5.58 13.65 -2.99
C VAL A 364 -5.35 13.74 -4.49
N VAL A 365 -4.26 13.12 -4.97
CA VAL A 365 -3.81 13.24 -6.35
C VAL A 365 -3.60 11.85 -6.97
N PRO A 366 -4.36 11.44 -8.01
CA PRO A 366 -5.54 12.13 -8.52
C PRO A 366 -6.66 12.17 -7.47
N ASP A 367 -7.70 12.98 -7.67
CA ASP A 367 -8.82 13.15 -6.73
C ASP A 367 -9.65 11.86 -6.61
N ALA A 368 -9.12 10.87 -5.90
CA ALA A 368 -9.71 9.55 -5.73
C ALA A 368 -11.09 9.63 -5.04
N VAL A 369 -11.33 10.68 -4.23
CA VAL A 369 -12.64 10.91 -3.59
C VAL A 369 -13.70 11.16 -4.66
N ARG A 370 -13.43 12.06 -5.60
CA ARG A 370 -14.35 12.33 -6.73
C ARG A 370 -14.38 11.18 -7.73
N LEU A 371 -13.23 10.58 -8.04
CA LEU A 371 -13.12 9.52 -9.03
C LEU A 371 -13.78 8.21 -8.60
N ARG A 372 -14.04 8.00 -7.30
CA ARG A 372 -14.81 6.85 -6.78
C ARG A 372 -16.20 6.71 -7.39
N ALA A 373 -16.79 7.81 -7.88
CA ALA A 373 -18.08 7.77 -8.61
C ALA A 373 -18.00 7.05 -9.96
N TYR A 374 -16.80 6.90 -10.52
CA TYR A 374 -16.54 6.31 -11.85
C TYR A 374 -15.86 4.93 -11.75
N TYR A 375 -15.18 4.65 -10.63
CA TYR A 375 -14.62 3.35 -10.28
C TYR A 375 -14.51 3.19 -8.76
N ALA A 376 -15.15 2.14 -8.23
CA ALA A 376 -15.26 1.89 -6.80
C ALA A 376 -14.24 0.86 -6.27
N GLY A 377 -13.13 0.63 -6.98
CA GLY A 377 -12.07 -0.27 -6.52
C GLY A 377 -10.90 0.45 -5.85
N LEU A 378 -9.76 -0.24 -5.77
CA LEU A 378 -8.55 0.25 -5.11
C LEU A 378 -7.86 1.33 -5.94
N TRP A 379 -7.43 2.42 -5.30
CA TRP A 379 -6.82 3.55 -5.99
C TRP A 379 -5.35 3.74 -5.64
N ALA A 380 -4.47 3.84 -6.64
CA ALA A 380 -3.12 4.39 -6.45
C ALA A 380 -3.23 5.92 -6.41
N ALA A 381 -2.89 6.54 -5.28
CA ALA A 381 -2.99 7.99 -5.11
C ALA A 381 -1.94 8.53 -4.15
N ALA A 382 -1.67 9.83 -4.26
CA ALA A 382 -0.85 10.58 -3.35
C ALA A 382 -1.73 11.46 -2.46
N VAL A 383 -1.62 11.32 -1.15
CA VAL A 383 -2.24 12.22 -0.17
C VAL A 383 -1.22 13.28 0.22
N CYS A 384 -1.58 14.54 0.03
CA CYS A 384 -0.68 15.68 0.21
C CYS A 384 -1.18 16.58 1.35
N GLY A 385 -0.25 17.11 2.12
CA GLY A 385 -0.54 18.12 3.14
C GLY A 385 0.61 19.11 3.28
N ARG A 386 0.29 20.39 3.46
CA ARG A 386 1.29 21.46 3.61
C ARG A 386 1.43 21.86 5.06
N ARG A 387 2.66 21.96 5.58
CA ARG A 387 2.91 22.62 6.86
C ARG A 387 2.51 24.09 6.73
N PRO A 388 1.62 24.64 7.58
CA PRO A 388 1.26 26.05 7.52
C PRO A 388 2.50 26.96 7.55
N ALA A 389 2.46 28.06 6.80
CA ALA A 389 3.45 29.12 6.97
C ALA A 389 3.28 29.73 8.37
N GLU A 390 4.37 30.18 8.99
CA GLU A 390 4.25 31.00 10.20
C GLU A 390 3.48 32.29 9.83
N PRO A 391 2.59 32.79 10.71
CA PRO A 391 1.98 34.09 10.50
C PRO A 391 3.11 35.11 10.32
N ARG A 392 3.04 35.95 9.27
CA ARG A 392 3.93 37.11 9.20
C ARG A 392 3.67 37.96 10.44
N ALA A 393 4.70 38.08 11.29
CA ALA A 393 4.68 38.91 12.49
C ALA A 393 4.46 40.38 12.16
#